data_AF-H0Q666-F1
#
_entry.id   AF-H0Q666-F1
#
_cell.length_a   1.000
_cell.length_b   1.000
_cell.length_c   1.000
_cell.angle_alpha   90.00
_cell.angle_beta   90.00
_cell.angle_gamma   90.00
#
_symmetry.space_group_name_H-M   'P 1'
#
loop_
_entity.id
_entity.type
_entity.pdbx_description
1 polymer ?
#
loop_
_entity_poly.entity_id
_entity_poly.type
_entity_poly.pdbx_seq_one_letter_code
_entity_poly.pdbx_strand_id
1 'polypeptide(L)'
;MYRHLLVPIDGTDLSTETISNAVELARTLGARITFFHAQPNHAAAFSGDAEIVRLTSPADYDYAYQGRARELLAKAESAARALGVPCDSSTTVSDSPYRAIIAAAQDAGCDLIYMASHGRRSSIGMMLGSQTLKVLVNAGMPVLVAATTNPPATSQAIGIIRDEHRSLAAVLHAWLHLLGTEQGPHDPPRDARMRAMIHYIKAFPLALHHPKEEEYLFRKLRERTSRCNAELDELERQHERDMQLVDELAAAVERHLAGETDVAAVKDAVSRYALFIWEHMGREEGVILPAAQRYLTPADWDEINAVFSENGDPRFGGDTDAEFKRLFSRIVNLASSPDTK
;
A
#
# COMPACT_ATOMS: atom_id res chain seq x y z
N MET A 1 -22.21 11.31 16.26
CA MET A 1 -20.94 11.39 15.52
C MET A 1 -20.62 9.99 15.03
N TYR A 2 -20.15 9.85 13.78
CA TYR A 2 -19.84 8.55 13.17
C TYR A 2 -18.73 7.84 13.93
N ARG A 3 -18.84 6.52 14.12
CA ARG A 3 -17.90 5.69 14.90
C ARG A 3 -17.22 4.62 14.06
N HIS A 4 -17.82 4.23 12.92
CA HIS A 4 -17.30 3.15 12.10
C HIS A 4 -17.59 3.39 10.63
N LEU A 5 -16.52 3.66 9.88
CA LEU A 5 -16.57 3.96 8.46
C LEU A 5 -16.35 2.70 7.63
N LEU A 6 -17.18 2.46 6.62
CA LEU A 6 -16.83 1.58 5.50
C LEU A 6 -16.16 2.42 4.40
N VAL A 7 -14.97 2.02 3.97
CA VAL A 7 -14.23 2.66 2.86
C VAL A 7 -14.06 1.65 1.73
N PRO A 8 -14.94 1.65 0.70
CA PRO A 8 -14.73 0.85 -0.49
C PRO A 8 -13.52 1.34 -1.29
N ILE A 9 -12.62 0.42 -1.63
CA ILE A 9 -11.42 0.68 -2.41
C ILE A 9 -11.54 0.02 -3.79
N ASP A 10 -11.29 0.80 -4.84
CA ASP A 10 -11.04 0.28 -6.18
C ASP A 10 -9.53 0.33 -6.46
N GLY A 11 -9.01 -0.55 -7.31
CA GLY A 11 -7.56 -0.65 -7.52
C GLY A 11 -6.98 0.48 -8.38
N THR A 12 -7.27 1.74 -8.04
CA THR A 12 -6.94 2.95 -8.81
C THR A 12 -6.16 3.96 -7.99
N ASP A 13 -5.44 4.87 -8.64
CA ASP A 13 -4.70 5.93 -7.95
C ASP A 13 -5.62 6.88 -7.16
N LEU A 14 -6.87 7.06 -7.61
CA LEU A 14 -7.91 7.81 -6.88
C LEU A 14 -8.25 7.15 -5.53
N SER A 15 -8.03 5.84 -5.40
CA SER A 15 -8.22 5.13 -4.13
C SER A 15 -7.16 5.53 -3.09
N THR A 16 -5.93 5.84 -3.50
CA THR A 16 -4.83 6.23 -2.60
C THR A 16 -5.15 7.51 -1.85
N GLU A 17 -5.67 8.53 -2.54
CA GLU A 17 -6.11 9.78 -1.92
C GLU A 17 -7.37 9.57 -1.06
N THR A 18 -8.32 8.77 -1.56
CA THR A 18 -9.54 8.44 -0.82
C THR A 18 -9.24 7.75 0.50
N ILE A 19 -8.29 6.79 0.51
CA ILE A 19 -7.81 6.12 1.71
C ILE A 19 -7.22 7.15 2.69
N SER A 20 -6.30 8.00 2.23
CA SER A 20 -5.69 9.03 3.07
C SER A 20 -6.74 9.93 3.74
N ASN A 21 -7.66 10.48 2.95
CA ASN A 21 -8.70 11.38 3.45
C ASN A 21 -9.67 10.67 4.41
N ALA A 22 -10.02 9.41 4.14
CA ALA A 22 -10.86 8.62 5.03
C ALA A 22 -10.18 8.32 6.37
N VAL A 23 -8.87 7.99 6.34
CA VAL A 23 -8.08 7.76 7.56
C VAL A 23 -7.96 9.04 8.38
N GLU A 24 -7.68 10.18 7.75
CA GLU A 24 -7.63 11.48 8.44
C GLU A 24 -8.96 11.85 9.09
N LEU A 25 -10.08 11.60 8.39
CA LEU A 25 -11.41 11.80 8.94
C LEU A 25 -11.65 10.89 10.15
N ALA A 26 -11.37 9.59 10.02
CA ALA A 26 -11.56 8.63 11.11
C ALA A 26 -10.70 8.98 12.33
N ARG A 27 -9.43 9.37 12.12
CA ARG A 27 -8.54 9.85 13.18
C ARG A 27 -9.13 11.05 13.92
N THR A 28 -9.64 12.03 13.17
CA THR A 28 -10.24 13.25 13.74
C THR A 28 -11.50 12.94 14.56
N LEU A 29 -12.28 11.93 14.15
CA LEU A 29 -13.50 11.50 14.83
C LEU A 29 -13.26 10.50 15.97
N GLY A 30 -12.05 9.93 16.09
CA GLY A 30 -11.80 8.77 16.95
C GLY A 30 -12.58 7.52 16.50
N ALA A 31 -12.86 7.41 15.20
CA ALA A 31 -13.61 6.32 14.59
C ALA A 31 -12.68 5.19 14.13
N ARG A 32 -13.25 4.02 13.87
CA ARG A 32 -12.58 2.89 13.21
C ARG A 32 -12.97 2.80 11.73
N ILE A 33 -12.18 2.08 10.93
CA ILE A 33 -12.42 1.87 9.50
C ILE A 33 -12.55 0.37 9.19
N THR A 34 -13.46 0.01 8.28
CA THR A 34 -13.41 -1.24 7.53
C THR A 34 -13.15 -0.91 6.06
N PHE A 35 -11.99 -1.33 5.54
CA PHE A 35 -11.70 -1.24 4.12
C PHE A 35 -12.37 -2.40 3.37
N PHE A 36 -12.97 -2.12 2.23
CA PHE A 36 -13.73 -3.13 1.49
C PHE A 36 -13.37 -3.17 0.02
N HIS A 37 -13.14 -4.37 -0.52
CA HIS A 37 -12.96 -4.57 -1.95
C HIS A 37 -13.97 -5.57 -2.52
N ALA A 38 -14.83 -5.10 -3.44
CA ALA A 38 -15.71 -5.97 -4.22
C ALA A 38 -14.92 -6.58 -5.39
N GLN A 39 -14.67 -7.89 -5.30
CA GLN A 39 -13.97 -8.62 -6.35
C GLN A 39 -14.93 -8.94 -7.50
N PRO A 40 -14.54 -8.66 -8.76
CA PRO A 40 -15.29 -9.12 -9.91
C PRO A 40 -15.31 -10.66 -9.98
N ASN A 41 -16.44 -11.24 -10.41
CA ASN A 41 -16.58 -12.68 -10.56
C ASN A 41 -15.91 -13.17 -11.86
N HIS A 42 -14.60 -13.37 -11.81
CA HIS A 42 -13.83 -13.82 -12.96
C HIS A 42 -14.03 -15.29 -13.30
N ALA A 43 -14.55 -16.10 -12.37
CA ALA A 43 -14.93 -17.48 -12.65
C ALA A 43 -16.20 -17.57 -13.53
N ALA A 44 -17.09 -16.58 -13.45
CA ALA A 44 -18.26 -16.48 -14.32
C ALA A 44 -17.94 -15.81 -15.68
N ALA A 45 -16.90 -14.97 -15.72
CA ALA A 45 -16.36 -14.44 -16.97
C ALA A 45 -15.45 -15.51 -17.62
N PHE A 46 -16.05 -16.47 -18.34
CA PHE A 46 -15.36 -17.37 -19.26
C PHE A 46 -14.76 -16.59 -20.45
N SER A 47 -13.85 -15.66 -20.19
CA SER A 47 -12.91 -15.16 -21.19
C SER A 47 -11.81 -16.19 -21.34
N GLY A 48 -11.67 -16.79 -22.52
CA GLY A 48 -10.70 -17.85 -22.80
C GLY A 48 -9.27 -17.48 -22.37
N ASP A 49 -8.92 -16.20 -22.40
CA ASP A 49 -7.62 -15.71 -21.96
C ASP A 49 -7.35 -15.93 -20.46
N ALA A 50 -8.36 -15.80 -19.58
CA ALA A 50 -8.18 -16.02 -18.15
C ALA A 50 -7.99 -17.51 -17.81
N GLU A 51 -8.67 -18.40 -18.54
CA GLU A 51 -8.51 -19.84 -18.40
C GLU A 51 -7.18 -20.33 -19.00
N ILE A 52 -6.75 -19.74 -20.12
CA ILE A 52 -5.42 -19.96 -20.69
C ILE A 52 -4.35 -19.55 -19.67
N VAL A 53 -4.42 -18.34 -19.11
CA VAL A 53 -3.45 -17.88 -18.08
C VAL A 53 -3.48 -18.79 -16.85
N ARG A 54 -4.66 -19.26 -16.40
CA ARG A 54 -4.76 -20.24 -15.30
C ARG A 54 -3.99 -21.53 -15.58
N LEU A 55 -4.05 -22.02 -16.82
CA LEU A 55 -3.44 -23.29 -17.24
C LEU A 55 -1.96 -23.14 -17.59
N THR A 56 -1.55 -22.00 -18.16
CA THR A 56 -0.19 -21.77 -18.65
C THR A 56 0.72 -21.09 -17.63
N SER A 57 0.16 -20.26 -16.73
CA SER A 57 0.88 -19.61 -15.65
C SER A 57 0.00 -19.46 -14.39
N PRO A 58 -0.15 -20.55 -13.60
CA PRO A 58 -0.95 -20.53 -12.38
C PRO A 58 -0.54 -19.41 -11.40
N ALA A 59 0.75 -19.09 -11.32
CA ALA A 59 1.25 -18.00 -10.48
C ALA A 59 0.82 -16.60 -10.97
N ASP A 60 0.76 -16.38 -12.29
CA ASP A 60 0.27 -15.12 -12.86
C ASP A 60 -1.26 -15.01 -12.76
N TYR A 61 -1.97 -16.14 -12.80
CA TYR A 61 -3.41 -16.19 -12.54
C TYR A 61 -3.73 -15.83 -11.09
N ASP A 62 -3.07 -16.47 -10.12
CA ASP A 62 -3.25 -16.18 -8.70
C ASP A 62 -2.91 -14.72 -8.40
N TYR A 63 -1.85 -14.18 -9.00
CA TYR A 63 -1.49 -12.76 -8.92
C TYR A 63 -2.57 -11.83 -9.53
N ALA A 64 -2.99 -12.09 -10.76
CA ALA A 64 -3.90 -11.22 -11.50
C ALA A 64 -5.33 -11.22 -10.93
N TYR A 65 -5.74 -12.32 -10.28
CA TYR A 65 -7.14 -12.57 -9.98
C TYR A 65 -7.49 -12.86 -8.52
N GLN A 66 -6.52 -13.19 -7.65
CA GLN A 66 -6.76 -13.35 -6.21
C GLN A 66 -5.85 -12.46 -5.35
N GLY A 67 -4.60 -12.25 -5.76
CA GLY A 67 -3.60 -11.50 -5.00
C GLY A 67 -3.84 -9.99 -4.95
N ARG A 68 -4.44 -9.43 -6.00
CA ARG A 68 -4.68 -7.98 -6.11
C ARG A 68 -5.58 -7.43 -4.99
N ALA A 69 -6.62 -8.17 -4.60
CA ALA A 69 -7.52 -7.73 -3.53
C ALA A 69 -6.79 -7.60 -2.20
N ARG A 70 -5.93 -8.58 -1.87
CA ARG A 70 -5.15 -8.58 -0.62
C ARG A 70 -4.11 -7.48 -0.61
N GLU A 71 -3.43 -7.24 -1.73
CA GLU A 71 -2.49 -6.11 -1.87
C GLU A 71 -3.17 -4.78 -1.54
N LEU A 72 -4.34 -4.51 -2.15
CA LEU A 72 -5.05 -3.25 -1.95
C LEU A 72 -5.46 -3.05 -0.50
N LEU A 73 -6.00 -4.09 0.13
CA LEU A 73 -6.44 -4.04 1.53
C LEU A 73 -5.25 -3.90 2.49
N ALA A 74 -4.15 -4.62 2.26
CA ALA A 74 -2.95 -4.53 3.07
C ALA A 74 -2.35 -3.11 3.04
N LYS A 75 -2.29 -2.48 1.86
CA LYS A 75 -1.85 -1.09 1.71
C LYS A 75 -2.78 -0.11 2.45
N ALA A 76 -4.09 -0.31 2.34
CA ALA A 76 -5.07 0.54 3.01
C ALA A 76 -4.99 0.41 4.54
N GLU A 77 -4.85 -0.81 5.06
CA GLU A 77 -4.62 -1.05 6.49
C GLU A 77 -3.34 -0.39 6.98
N SER A 78 -2.23 -0.51 6.25
CA SER A 78 -0.97 0.16 6.59
C SER A 78 -1.15 1.67 6.74
N ALA A 79 -1.92 2.30 5.85
CA ALA A 79 -2.21 3.74 5.95
C ALA A 79 -2.99 4.09 7.23
N ALA A 80 -3.95 3.26 7.64
CA ALA A 80 -4.69 3.46 8.88
C ALA A 80 -3.81 3.25 10.12
N ARG A 81 -3.00 2.19 10.13
CA ARG A 81 -2.08 1.85 11.23
C ARG A 81 -1.03 2.92 11.46
N ALA A 82 -0.48 3.50 10.39
CA ALA A 82 0.48 4.60 10.45
C ALA A 82 -0.06 5.83 11.21
N LEU A 83 -1.38 6.05 11.19
CA LEU A 83 -2.04 7.15 11.89
C LEU A 83 -2.77 6.72 13.17
N GLY A 84 -2.55 5.49 13.64
CA GLY A 84 -3.16 4.94 14.86
C GLY A 84 -4.67 4.74 14.78
N VAL A 85 -5.23 4.65 13.56
CA VAL A 85 -6.67 4.42 13.34
C VAL A 85 -6.96 2.92 13.40
N PRO A 86 -7.86 2.44 14.28
CA PRO A 86 -8.25 1.04 14.30
C PRO A 86 -8.91 0.67 12.96
N CYS A 87 -8.41 -0.39 12.33
CA CYS A 87 -8.91 -0.83 11.03
C CYS A 87 -9.15 -2.34 10.95
N ASP A 88 -10.04 -2.70 10.03
CA ASP A 88 -10.28 -4.07 9.56
C ASP A 88 -10.40 -4.04 8.03
N SER A 89 -10.37 -5.20 7.37
CA SER A 89 -10.57 -5.29 5.95
C SER A 89 -11.40 -6.51 5.55
N SER A 90 -12.20 -6.37 4.50
CA SER A 90 -12.99 -7.49 3.98
C SER A 90 -13.15 -7.41 2.46
N THR A 91 -13.50 -8.54 1.87
CA THR A 91 -13.67 -8.66 0.42
C THR A 91 -14.77 -9.65 0.09
N THR A 92 -15.44 -9.43 -1.04
CA THR A 92 -16.51 -10.31 -1.51
C THR A 92 -16.51 -10.36 -3.02
N VAL A 93 -16.63 -11.57 -3.58
CA VAL A 93 -16.84 -11.75 -5.02
C VAL A 93 -18.29 -11.39 -5.35
N SER A 94 -18.49 -10.40 -6.23
CA SER A 94 -19.84 -9.94 -6.61
C SER A 94 -19.87 -9.29 -7.99
N ASP A 95 -20.90 -9.63 -8.76
CA ASP A 95 -21.25 -8.94 -10.02
C ASP A 95 -21.99 -7.62 -9.79
N SER A 96 -22.28 -7.29 -8.52
CA SER A 96 -22.97 -6.05 -8.12
C SER A 96 -22.19 -5.31 -7.04
N PRO A 97 -21.13 -4.55 -7.39
CA PRO A 97 -20.26 -3.90 -6.41
C PRO A 97 -21.01 -3.01 -5.42
N TYR A 98 -21.94 -2.15 -5.87
CA TYR A 98 -22.71 -1.30 -4.96
C TYR A 98 -23.51 -2.08 -3.91
N ARG A 99 -24.07 -3.26 -4.26
CA ARG A 99 -24.80 -4.10 -3.30
C ARG A 99 -23.84 -4.73 -2.30
N ALA A 100 -22.70 -5.20 -2.79
CA ALA A 100 -21.66 -5.78 -1.93
C ALA A 100 -21.11 -4.74 -0.94
N ILE A 101 -20.93 -3.49 -1.38
CA ILE A 101 -20.52 -2.37 -0.50
C ILE A 101 -21.56 -2.15 0.61
N ILE A 102 -22.85 -2.06 0.26
CA ILE A 102 -23.92 -1.83 1.24
C ILE A 102 -24.02 -3.00 2.22
N ALA A 103 -23.98 -4.24 1.73
CA ALA A 103 -24.01 -5.43 2.56
C ALA A 103 -22.82 -5.48 3.51
N ALA A 104 -21.60 -5.22 3.02
CA ALA A 104 -20.39 -5.18 3.85
C ALA A 104 -20.46 -4.09 4.94
N ALA A 105 -21.01 -2.92 4.64
CA ALA A 105 -21.25 -1.88 5.64
C ALA A 105 -22.22 -2.35 6.73
N GLN A 106 -23.30 -3.02 6.35
CA GLN A 106 -24.30 -3.54 7.28
C GLN A 106 -23.73 -4.66 8.16
N ASP A 107 -23.05 -5.63 7.55
CA ASP A 107 -22.47 -6.79 8.24
C ASP A 107 -21.37 -6.37 9.22
N ALA A 108 -20.56 -5.38 8.86
CA ALA A 108 -19.52 -4.83 9.73
C ALA A 108 -20.05 -3.84 10.78
N GLY A 109 -21.34 -3.48 10.75
CA GLY A 109 -21.93 -2.51 11.67
C GLY A 109 -21.45 -1.07 11.46
N CYS A 110 -21.08 -0.71 10.22
CA CYS A 110 -20.65 0.64 9.86
C CYS A 110 -21.82 1.63 9.94
N ASP A 111 -21.54 2.86 10.36
CA ASP A 111 -22.50 3.96 10.47
C ASP A 111 -22.26 5.10 9.45
N LEU A 112 -21.23 4.96 8.62
CA LEU A 112 -20.91 5.84 7.49
C LEU A 112 -20.26 5.04 6.35
N ILE A 113 -20.72 5.24 5.11
CA ILE A 113 -19.97 4.81 3.92
C ILE A 113 -19.21 6.01 3.37
N TYR A 114 -17.88 5.92 3.34
CA TYR A 114 -17.00 6.96 2.78
C TYR A 114 -16.60 6.56 1.36
N MET A 115 -17.13 7.25 0.35
CA MET A 115 -16.90 6.93 -1.06
C MET A 115 -16.08 7.99 -1.77
N ALA A 116 -15.22 7.54 -2.68
CA ALA A 116 -14.71 8.41 -3.73
C ALA A 116 -15.86 8.88 -4.65
N SER A 117 -15.77 10.11 -5.15
CA SER A 117 -16.74 10.64 -6.12
C SER A 117 -16.79 9.83 -7.43
N HIS A 118 -15.65 9.26 -7.83
CA HIS A 118 -15.48 8.48 -9.06
C HIS A 118 -14.43 7.39 -8.85
N GLY A 119 -14.42 6.40 -9.74
CA GLY A 119 -13.48 5.29 -9.73
C GLY A 119 -12.87 4.99 -11.11
N ARG A 120 -12.25 3.82 -11.28
CA ARG A 120 -11.40 3.42 -12.44
C ARG A 120 -11.91 3.74 -13.84
N ARG A 121 -13.23 3.79 -14.03
CA ARG A 121 -13.88 3.89 -15.34
C ARG A 121 -14.46 5.27 -15.66
N SER A 122 -14.28 6.25 -14.77
CA SER A 122 -14.92 7.57 -14.91
C SER A 122 -13.89 8.68 -15.04
N SER A 123 -13.29 8.80 -16.23
CA SER A 123 -12.42 9.93 -16.62
C SER A 123 -13.19 11.08 -17.29
N ILE A 124 -14.51 10.96 -17.42
CA ILE A 124 -15.37 11.98 -18.03
C ILE A 124 -15.86 12.91 -16.91
N GLY A 125 -15.56 14.20 -17.03
CA GLY A 125 -15.65 15.18 -15.94
C GLY A 125 -17.00 15.26 -15.20
N MET A 126 -16.96 15.89 -14.01
CA MET A 126 -18.08 16.36 -13.16
C MET A 126 -19.28 15.42 -12.87
N MET A 127 -19.30 14.16 -13.32
CA MET A 127 -20.46 13.25 -13.17
C MET A 127 -20.18 12.05 -12.26
N LEU A 128 -20.82 12.03 -11.08
CA LEU A 128 -20.65 10.99 -10.04
C LEU A 128 -20.55 9.56 -10.60
N GLY A 129 -19.58 8.80 -10.10
CA GLY A 129 -19.32 7.43 -10.51
C GLY A 129 -20.56 6.54 -10.35
N SER A 130 -20.77 5.63 -11.32
CA SER A 130 -21.97 4.79 -11.37
C SER A 130 -22.23 3.94 -10.12
N GLN A 131 -21.17 3.52 -9.40
CA GLN A 131 -21.32 2.81 -8.13
C GLN A 131 -21.64 3.77 -6.99
N THR A 132 -20.94 4.91 -6.91
CA THR A 132 -21.20 5.96 -5.91
C THR A 132 -22.65 6.44 -5.95
N LEU A 133 -23.20 6.71 -7.14
CA LEU A 133 -24.61 7.08 -7.29
C LEU A 133 -25.56 5.97 -6.81
N LYS A 134 -25.29 4.71 -7.16
CA LYS A 134 -26.12 3.58 -6.71
C LYS A 134 -26.06 3.40 -5.19
N VAL A 135 -24.90 3.58 -4.56
CA VAL A 135 -24.78 3.54 -3.10
C VAL A 135 -25.55 4.71 -2.48
N LEU A 136 -25.36 5.94 -2.95
CA LEU A 136 -26.10 7.12 -2.47
C LEU A 136 -27.62 6.91 -2.47
N VAL A 137 -28.15 6.28 -3.53
CA VAL A 137 -29.59 6.03 -3.67
C VAL A 137 -30.09 4.86 -2.80
N ASN A 138 -29.26 3.85 -2.54
CA ASN A 138 -29.72 2.57 -1.97
C ASN A 138 -29.16 2.22 -0.58
N ALA A 139 -28.20 2.97 -0.04
CA ALA A 139 -27.46 2.57 1.16
C ALA A 139 -28.32 2.46 2.43
N GLY A 140 -29.37 3.28 2.55
CA GLY A 140 -30.17 3.35 3.77
C GLY A 140 -29.39 3.86 5.00
N MET A 141 -28.15 4.32 4.83
CA MET A 141 -27.28 4.89 5.86
C MET A 141 -26.53 6.10 5.30
N PRO A 142 -25.93 6.95 6.16
CA PRO A 142 -25.15 8.09 5.72
C PRO A 142 -24.02 7.70 4.76
N VAL A 143 -23.89 8.47 3.68
CA VAL A 143 -22.83 8.32 2.68
C VAL A 143 -22.12 9.66 2.54
N LEU A 144 -20.81 9.68 2.77
CA LEU A 144 -19.96 10.84 2.50
C LEU A 144 -19.23 10.60 1.19
N VAL A 145 -19.37 11.53 0.25
CA VAL A 145 -18.68 11.46 -1.03
C VAL A 145 -17.55 12.49 -1.06
N ALA A 146 -16.32 12.00 -1.14
CA ALA A 146 -15.14 12.83 -1.26
C ALA A 146 -14.96 13.25 -2.72
N ALA A 147 -14.91 14.56 -2.96
CA ALA A 147 -14.49 15.07 -4.26
C ALA A 147 -13.05 14.64 -4.50
N THR A 148 -12.85 13.82 -5.52
CA THR A 148 -11.52 13.43 -5.98
C THR A 148 -11.25 14.26 -7.23
N THR A 149 -10.44 15.29 -7.09
CA THR A 149 -9.80 15.91 -8.26
C THR A 149 -8.64 15.02 -8.66
N ASN A 150 -8.35 14.86 -9.96
CA ASN A 150 -7.02 14.37 -10.31
C ASN A 150 -6.00 15.24 -9.56
N PRO A 151 -5.03 14.66 -8.84
CA PRO A 151 -3.97 15.47 -8.28
C PRO A 151 -3.44 16.34 -9.42
N PRO A 152 -3.23 17.66 -9.20
CA PRO A 152 -2.53 18.44 -10.21
C PRO A 152 -1.25 17.69 -10.58
N ALA A 153 -0.83 17.75 -11.85
CA ALA A 153 0.33 16.99 -12.35
C ALA A 153 1.50 17.03 -11.35
N THR A 154 1.67 18.16 -10.67
CA THR A 154 2.54 18.41 -9.50
C THR A 154 2.44 17.46 -8.28
N SER A 155 1.72 16.33 -8.32
CA SER A 155 1.57 15.42 -7.17
C SER A 155 1.54 13.93 -7.52
N GLN A 156 1.84 13.54 -8.76
CA GLN A 156 1.88 12.13 -9.15
C GLN A 156 3.03 11.38 -8.44
N ALA A 157 4.26 11.92 -8.46
CA ALA A 157 5.39 11.31 -7.77
C ALA A 157 5.17 11.13 -6.26
N ILE A 158 4.50 12.09 -5.61
CA ILE A 158 4.10 11.97 -4.19
C ILE A 158 3.15 10.79 -3.97
N GLY A 159 2.19 10.59 -4.87
CA GLY A 159 1.28 9.45 -4.82
C GLY A 159 2.02 8.12 -4.95
N ILE A 160 3.04 8.06 -5.82
CA ILE A 160 3.90 6.89 -6.02
C ILE A 160 4.70 6.61 -4.75
N ILE A 161 5.46 7.58 -4.24
CA ILE A 161 6.26 7.45 -2.99
C ILE A 161 5.38 6.91 -1.85
N ARG A 162 4.19 7.49 -1.64
CA ARG A 162 3.26 7.04 -0.61
C ARG A 162 2.75 5.61 -0.83
N ASP A 163 2.55 5.19 -2.07
CA ASP A 163 2.16 3.81 -2.37
C ASP A 163 3.31 2.82 -2.11
N GLU A 164 4.54 3.21 -2.46
CA GLU A 164 5.76 2.48 -2.17
C GLU A 164 5.95 2.30 -0.65
N HIS A 165 5.79 3.37 0.14
CA HIS A 165 5.81 3.34 1.61
C HIS A 165 4.75 2.40 2.21
N ARG A 166 3.51 2.47 1.72
CA ARG A 166 2.43 1.58 2.19
C ARG A 166 2.73 0.12 1.89
N SER A 167 3.36 -0.16 0.76
CA SER A 167 3.81 -1.51 0.39
C SER A 167 4.86 -2.00 1.38
N LEU A 168 5.88 -1.19 1.67
CA LEU A 168 6.90 -1.54 2.66
C LEU A 168 6.31 -1.74 4.07
N ALA A 169 5.45 -0.83 4.53
CA ALA A 169 4.75 -0.95 5.80
C ALA A 169 3.90 -2.23 5.89
N ALA A 170 3.22 -2.61 4.81
CA ALA A 170 2.43 -3.84 4.74
C ALA A 170 3.31 -5.08 4.88
N VAL A 171 4.48 -5.11 4.22
CA VAL A 171 5.46 -6.20 4.36
C VAL A 171 5.97 -6.31 5.80
N LEU A 172 6.26 -5.19 6.47
CA LEU A 172 6.75 -5.19 7.84
C LEU A 172 5.68 -5.62 8.85
N HIS A 173 4.44 -5.15 8.69
CA HIS A 173 3.31 -5.63 9.52
C HIS A 173 3.05 -7.12 9.33
N ALA A 174 3.07 -7.59 8.08
CA ALA A 174 2.96 -9.00 7.73
C ALA A 174 4.06 -9.84 8.41
N TRP A 175 5.31 -9.33 8.45
CA TRP A 175 6.41 -10.03 9.09
C TRP A 175 6.26 -10.07 10.62
N LEU A 176 5.92 -8.95 11.25
CA LEU A 176 5.67 -8.90 12.69
C LEU A 176 4.53 -9.84 13.10
N HIS A 177 3.47 -9.91 12.28
CA HIS A 177 2.37 -10.85 12.47
C HIS A 177 2.84 -12.30 12.35
N LEU A 178 3.58 -12.63 11.28
CA LEU A 178 4.15 -13.96 11.03
C LEU A 178 4.98 -14.48 12.22
N LEU A 179 5.73 -13.61 12.89
CA LEU A 179 6.54 -13.96 14.05
C LEU A 179 5.75 -14.02 15.36
N GLY A 180 4.52 -13.49 15.38
CA GLY A 180 3.62 -13.51 16.53
C GLY A 180 2.64 -14.69 16.54
N THR A 181 2.48 -15.40 15.43
CA THR A 181 1.54 -16.52 15.30
C THR A 181 2.23 -17.88 15.42
N GLU A 182 1.48 -18.92 15.81
CA GLU A 182 1.95 -20.31 15.68
C GLU A 182 1.77 -20.78 14.23
N GLN A 183 2.69 -21.62 13.73
CA GLN A 183 2.55 -22.19 12.39
C GLN A 183 1.42 -23.23 12.38
N GLY A 184 0.42 -23.01 11.53
CA GLY A 184 -0.60 -24.00 11.23
C GLY A 184 -0.08 -25.14 10.35
N PRO A 185 -0.76 -26.30 10.32
CA PRO A 185 -0.35 -27.48 9.55
C PRO A 185 -0.36 -27.28 8.02
N HIS A 186 -1.03 -26.23 7.53
CA HIS A 186 -1.11 -25.87 6.10
C HIS A 186 -0.37 -24.57 5.76
N ASP A 187 0.31 -23.95 6.73
CA ASP A 187 1.01 -22.70 6.48
C ASP A 187 2.25 -22.93 5.60
N PRO A 188 2.57 -21.99 4.69
CA PRO A 188 3.83 -22.02 3.97
C PRO A 188 5.02 -22.04 4.94
N PRO A 189 6.16 -22.65 4.56
CA PRO A 189 7.36 -22.63 5.38
C PRO A 189 7.74 -21.21 5.78
N ARG A 190 7.89 -20.98 7.09
CA ARG A 190 8.24 -19.66 7.67
C ARG A 190 9.55 -19.13 7.08
N ASP A 191 10.50 -20.03 6.82
CA ASP A 191 11.83 -19.73 6.27
C ASP A 191 11.76 -19.06 4.89
N ALA A 192 10.96 -19.63 3.98
CA ALA A 192 10.79 -19.11 2.63
C ALA A 192 10.14 -17.72 2.65
N ARG A 193 9.22 -17.48 3.59
CA ARG A 193 8.56 -16.19 3.78
C ARG A 193 9.53 -15.13 4.29
N MET A 194 10.31 -15.44 5.33
CA MET A 194 11.32 -14.52 5.87
C MET A 194 12.37 -14.13 4.81
N ARG A 195 12.86 -15.10 4.03
CA ARG A 195 13.81 -14.83 2.93
C ARG A 195 13.19 -13.97 1.82
N ALA A 196 11.93 -14.20 1.47
CA ALA A 196 11.22 -13.37 0.50
C ALA A 196 11.07 -11.91 0.99
N MET A 197 10.76 -11.70 2.27
CA MET A 197 10.66 -10.37 2.88
C MET A 197 12.01 -9.64 2.89
N ILE A 198 13.11 -10.31 3.22
CA ILE A 198 14.47 -9.74 3.11
C ILE A 198 14.78 -9.35 1.67
N HIS A 199 14.50 -10.26 0.73
CA HIS A 199 14.77 -10.02 -0.68
C HIS A 199 13.99 -8.80 -1.19
N TYR A 200 12.73 -8.66 -0.80
CA TYR A 200 11.91 -7.49 -1.12
C TYR A 200 12.52 -6.19 -0.61
N ILE A 201 12.94 -6.15 0.66
CA ILE A 201 13.57 -4.97 1.26
C ILE A 201 14.88 -4.60 0.54
N LYS A 202 15.69 -5.59 0.17
CA LYS A 202 16.94 -5.34 -0.57
C LYS A 202 16.71 -4.89 -2.01
N ALA A 203 15.76 -5.53 -2.70
CA ALA A 203 15.52 -5.30 -4.12
C ALA A 203 14.74 -4.02 -4.41
N PHE A 204 13.98 -3.50 -3.43
CA PHE A 204 13.09 -2.37 -3.65
C PHE A 204 13.44 -1.10 -2.85
N PRO A 205 13.21 -1.01 -1.52
CA PRO A 205 13.59 0.18 -0.75
C PRO A 205 15.04 0.64 -1.01
N LEU A 206 16.00 -0.27 -0.82
CA LEU A 206 17.42 0.05 -0.90
C LEU A 206 17.91 0.30 -2.33
N ALA A 207 17.50 -0.54 -3.28
CA ALA A 207 18.05 -0.52 -4.63
C ALA A 207 17.32 0.44 -5.58
N LEU A 208 16.06 0.77 -5.28
CA LEU A 208 15.19 1.50 -6.22
C LEU A 208 14.56 2.74 -5.60
N HIS A 209 13.97 2.65 -4.42
CA HIS A 209 13.22 3.75 -3.81
C HIS A 209 14.13 4.90 -3.34
N HIS A 210 15.10 4.65 -2.44
CA HIS A 210 15.97 5.73 -1.94
C HIS A 210 16.76 6.43 -3.06
N PRO A 211 17.34 5.72 -4.06
CA PRO A 211 18.00 6.40 -5.18
C PRO A 211 17.06 7.32 -5.97
N LYS A 212 15.78 6.94 -6.15
CA LYS A 212 14.79 7.80 -6.80
C LYS A 212 14.56 9.09 -6.01
N GLU A 213 14.53 9.01 -4.68
CA GLU A 213 14.31 10.18 -3.82
C GLU A 213 15.53 11.10 -3.78
N GLU A 214 16.72 10.55 -3.60
CA GLU A 214 17.96 11.33 -3.52
C GLU A 214 18.30 12.02 -4.84
N GLU A 215 18.30 11.27 -5.95
CA GLU A 215 18.78 11.76 -7.25
C GLU A 215 17.84 12.81 -7.88
N TYR A 216 16.55 12.75 -7.54
CA TYR A 216 15.52 13.57 -8.17
C TYR A 216 14.83 14.52 -7.19
N LEU A 217 14.12 13.99 -6.18
CA LEU A 217 13.30 14.81 -5.30
C LEU A 217 14.17 15.70 -4.38
N PHE A 218 15.13 15.10 -3.66
CA PHE A 218 15.96 15.80 -2.69
C PHE A 218 16.89 16.79 -3.38
N ARG A 219 17.53 16.37 -4.49
CA ARG A 219 18.35 17.26 -5.32
C ARG A 219 17.58 18.52 -5.73
N LYS A 220 16.38 18.37 -6.31
CA LYS A 220 15.55 19.51 -6.73
C LYS A 220 15.15 20.39 -5.55
N LEU A 221 14.82 19.79 -4.41
CA LEU A 221 14.45 20.55 -3.23
C LEU A 221 15.62 21.40 -2.72
N ARG A 222 16.85 20.85 -2.70
CA ARG A 222 18.09 21.57 -2.35
C ARG A 222 18.38 22.72 -3.31
N GLU A 223 18.11 22.54 -4.61
CA GLU A 223 18.26 23.61 -5.61
C GLU A 223 17.30 24.78 -5.37
N ARG A 224 16.13 24.55 -4.76
CA ARG A 224 15.10 25.57 -4.53
C ARG A 224 15.15 26.23 -3.16
N THR A 225 15.61 25.53 -2.12
CA THR A 225 15.61 26.05 -0.76
C THR A 225 16.65 25.37 0.12
N SER A 226 17.29 26.14 1.01
CA SER A 226 18.18 25.60 2.06
C SER A 226 17.44 25.24 3.36
N ARG A 227 16.15 25.58 3.47
CA ARG A 227 15.37 25.41 4.72
C ARG A 227 15.18 23.96 5.14
N CYS A 228 15.31 23.03 4.20
CA CYS A 228 15.13 21.60 4.44
C CYS A 228 16.47 20.84 4.48
N ASN A 229 17.62 21.52 4.33
CA ASN A 229 18.91 20.82 4.20
C ASN A 229 19.21 19.92 5.40
N ALA A 230 18.98 20.38 6.63
CA ALA A 230 19.23 19.57 7.82
C ALA A 230 18.36 18.29 7.87
N GLU A 231 17.12 18.38 7.35
CA GLU A 231 16.19 17.26 7.27
C GLU A 231 16.60 16.28 6.17
N LEU A 232 17.02 16.79 5.01
CA LEU A 232 17.52 15.99 3.90
C LEU A 232 18.84 15.29 4.26
N ASP A 233 19.77 15.99 4.93
CA ASP A 233 21.02 15.41 5.43
C ASP A 233 20.75 14.29 6.44
N GLU A 234 19.68 14.39 7.23
CA GLU A 234 19.26 13.33 8.16
C GLU A 234 18.67 12.12 7.43
N LEU A 235 17.83 12.33 6.42
CA LEU A 235 17.28 11.23 5.62
C LEU A 235 18.36 10.47 4.86
N GLU A 236 19.32 11.17 4.26
CA GLU A 236 20.48 10.53 3.61
C GLU A 236 21.30 9.68 4.61
N ARG A 237 21.52 10.17 5.84
CA ARG A 237 22.13 9.35 6.92
C ARG A 237 21.27 8.15 7.30
N GLN A 238 19.94 8.30 7.26
CA GLN A 238 19.03 7.19 7.53
C GLN A 238 19.11 6.14 6.41
N HIS A 239 19.22 6.52 5.14
CA HIS A 239 19.43 5.54 4.06
C HIS A 239 20.72 4.74 4.23
N GLU A 240 21.80 5.38 4.70
CA GLU A 240 23.04 4.66 5.05
C GLU A 240 22.83 3.67 6.21
N ARG A 241 22.06 4.07 7.23
CA ARG A 241 21.76 3.22 8.38
C ARG A 241 20.79 2.08 8.02
N ASP A 242 19.87 2.31 7.09
CA ASP A 242 18.93 1.30 6.57
C ASP A 242 19.71 0.09 6.03
N MET A 243 20.68 0.35 5.15
CA MET A 243 21.53 -0.72 4.59
C MET A 243 22.16 -1.61 5.66
N GLN A 244 22.65 -1.00 6.75
CA GLN A 244 23.25 -1.73 7.86
C GLN A 244 22.20 -2.56 8.62
N LEU A 245 21.03 -1.98 8.90
CA LEU A 245 19.95 -2.68 9.60
C LEU A 245 19.40 -3.84 8.80
N VAL A 246 19.34 -3.74 7.47
CA VAL A 246 18.90 -4.83 6.59
C VAL A 246 19.90 -5.98 6.58
N ASP A 247 21.20 -5.69 6.64
CA ASP A 247 22.21 -6.74 6.80
C ASP A 247 22.18 -7.38 8.19
N GLU A 248 21.99 -6.60 9.26
CA GLU A 248 21.74 -7.12 10.62
C GLU A 248 20.51 -8.04 10.64
N LEU A 249 19.43 -7.64 9.95
CA LEU A 249 18.18 -8.39 9.85
C LEU A 249 18.35 -9.69 9.07
N ALA A 250 19.02 -9.65 7.92
CA ALA A 250 19.33 -10.83 7.13
C ALA A 250 20.19 -11.83 7.91
N ALA A 251 21.21 -11.35 8.63
CA ALA A 251 22.04 -12.18 9.48
C ALA A 251 21.23 -12.80 10.64
N ALA A 252 20.30 -12.06 11.26
CA ALA A 252 19.44 -12.60 12.31
C ALA A 252 18.56 -13.75 11.79
N VAL A 253 17.99 -13.63 10.59
CA VAL A 253 17.22 -14.70 9.96
C VAL A 253 18.10 -15.92 9.70
N GLU A 254 19.26 -15.77 9.06
CA GLU A 254 20.10 -16.92 8.72
C GLU A 254 20.65 -17.64 9.96
N ARG A 255 21.02 -16.92 11.02
CA ARG A 255 21.39 -17.53 12.31
C ARG A 255 20.25 -18.32 12.94
N HIS A 256 19.03 -17.80 12.87
CA HIS A 256 17.85 -18.52 13.36
C HIS A 256 17.59 -19.79 12.55
N LEU A 257 17.70 -19.71 11.22
CA LEU A 257 17.53 -20.87 10.32
C LEU A 257 18.63 -21.92 10.52
N ALA A 258 19.83 -21.51 10.91
CA ALA A 258 20.91 -22.42 11.30
C ALA A 258 20.74 -23.02 12.70
N GLY A 259 19.73 -22.60 13.46
CA GLY A 259 19.49 -23.05 14.84
C GLY A 259 20.42 -22.40 15.88
N GLU A 260 21.15 -21.34 15.51
CA GLU A 260 22.07 -20.64 16.40
C GLU A 260 21.35 -19.68 17.37
N THR A 261 20.19 -19.15 16.96
CA THR A 261 19.38 -18.24 17.76
C THR A 261 17.90 -18.62 17.72
N ASP A 262 17.16 -18.20 18.74
CA ASP A 262 15.70 -18.37 18.77
C ASP A 262 14.99 -17.38 17.82
N VAL A 263 13.68 -17.57 17.67
CA VAL A 263 12.82 -16.69 16.86
C VAL A 263 12.66 -15.29 17.49
N ALA A 264 12.91 -15.15 18.80
CA ALA A 264 12.83 -13.85 19.48
C ALA A 264 13.92 -12.90 18.98
N ALA A 265 15.12 -13.40 18.71
CA ALA A 265 16.19 -12.61 18.08
C ALA A 265 15.78 -12.05 16.70
N VAL A 266 15.06 -12.84 15.90
CA VAL A 266 14.52 -12.38 14.60
C VAL A 266 13.44 -11.32 14.83
N LYS A 267 12.53 -11.55 15.78
CA LYS A 267 11.46 -10.62 16.12
C LYS A 267 12.00 -9.26 16.60
N ASP A 268 13.05 -9.26 17.41
CA ASP A 268 13.71 -8.05 17.86
C ASP A 268 14.39 -7.30 16.71
N ALA A 269 15.04 -8.02 15.79
CA ALA A 269 15.62 -7.41 14.59
C ALA A 269 14.54 -6.78 13.69
N VAL A 270 13.44 -7.50 13.42
CA VAL A 270 12.32 -6.97 12.63
C VAL A 270 11.66 -5.78 13.32
N SER A 271 11.48 -5.82 14.64
CA SER A 271 10.84 -4.73 15.39
C SER A 271 11.69 -3.46 15.38
N ARG A 272 13.02 -3.59 15.57
CA ARG A 272 13.96 -2.46 15.44
C ARG A 272 13.94 -1.87 14.04
N TYR A 273 13.96 -2.73 13.01
CA TYR A 273 13.91 -2.30 11.63
C TYR A 273 12.60 -1.59 11.28
N ALA A 274 11.47 -2.16 11.69
CA ALA A 274 10.16 -1.58 11.43
C ALA A 274 10.00 -0.20 12.07
N LEU A 275 10.43 -0.04 13.32
CA LEU A 275 10.40 1.26 13.99
C LEU A 275 11.23 2.30 13.24
N PHE A 276 12.46 1.94 12.84
CA PHE A 276 13.34 2.81 12.08
C PHE A 276 12.70 3.27 10.76
N ILE A 277 12.14 2.33 9.99
CA ILE A 277 11.50 2.63 8.70
C ILE A 277 10.22 3.46 8.87
N TRP A 278 9.41 3.21 9.90
CA TRP A 278 8.22 4.04 10.17
C TRP A 278 8.58 5.48 10.55
N GLU A 279 9.64 5.68 11.34
CA GLU A 279 10.14 7.03 11.66
C GLU A 279 10.71 7.74 10.42
N HIS A 280 11.44 7.00 9.59
CA HIS A 280 12.01 7.48 8.32
C HIS A 280 10.90 7.98 7.37
N MET A 281 9.98 7.09 6.98
CA MET A 281 8.85 7.45 6.10
C MET A 281 7.99 8.56 6.70
N GLY A 282 7.83 8.57 8.03
CA GLY A 282 7.09 9.63 8.74
C GLY A 282 7.73 11.01 8.59
N ARG A 283 9.07 11.09 8.57
CA ARG A 283 9.80 12.34 8.31
C ARG A 283 9.64 12.78 6.86
N GLU A 284 9.74 11.85 5.92
CA GLU A 284 9.57 12.16 4.50
C GLU A 284 8.17 12.69 4.21
N GLU A 285 7.14 11.93 4.59
CA GLU A 285 5.75 12.29 4.33
C GLU A 285 5.27 13.50 5.14
N GLY A 286 5.78 13.67 6.35
CA GLY A 286 5.38 14.74 7.27
C GLY A 286 6.13 16.05 7.07
N VAL A 287 7.36 16.01 6.53
CA VAL A 287 8.25 17.18 6.43
C VAL A 287 8.69 17.45 5.01
N ILE A 288 9.25 16.45 4.32
CA ILE A 288 9.86 16.65 3.00
C ILE A 288 8.83 16.78 1.90
N LEU A 289 7.84 15.89 1.80
CA LEU A 289 6.82 15.97 0.74
C LEU A 289 6.01 17.29 0.81
N PRO A 290 5.56 17.77 1.99
CA PRO A 290 4.92 19.08 2.09
C PRO A 290 5.86 20.24 1.73
N ALA A 291 7.15 20.14 2.07
CA ALA A 291 8.14 21.14 1.66
C ALA A 291 8.36 21.13 0.15
N ALA A 292 8.46 19.97 -0.48
CA ALA A 292 8.56 19.82 -1.92
C ALA A 292 7.37 20.47 -2.62
N GLN A 293 6.14 20.20 -2.16
CA GLN A 293 4.93 20.85 -2.71
C GLN A 293 4.96 22.38 -2.59
N ARG A 294 5.60 22.90 -1.52
CA ARG A 294 5.69 24.32 -1.25
C ARG A 294 6.75 25.04 -2.09
N TYR A 295 7.91 24.41 -2.30
CA TYR A 295 9.09 25.08 -2.86
C TYR A 295 9.41 24.68 -4.31
N LEU A 296 8.95 23.51 -4.77
CA LEU A 296 9.19 23.08 -6.14
C LEU A 296 8.23 23.79 -7.11
N THR A 297 8.75 24.10 -8.29
CA THR A 297 7.99 24.72 -9.38
C THR A 297 7.28 23.66 -10.22
N PRO A 298 6.27 24.02 -11.03
CA PRO A 298 5.64 23.08 -11.95
C PRO A 298 6.63 22.35 -12.88
N ALA A 299 7.66 23.04 -13.37
CA ALA A 299 8.68 22.44 -14.23
C ALA A 299 9.55 21.41 -13.49
N ASP A 300 9.84 21.62 -12.20
CA ASP A 300 10.55 20.62 -11.39
C ASP A 300 9.70 19.37 -11.23
N TRP A 301 8.39 19.54 -11.00
CA TRP A 301 7.46 18.43 -10.92
C TRP A 301 7.33 17.67 -12.23
N ASP A 302 7.30 18.35 -13.39
CA ASP A 302 7.27 17.67 -14.68
C ASP A 302 8.48 16.74 -14.87
N GLU A 303 9.68 17.18 -14.46
CA GLU A 303 10.90 16.35 -14.49
C GLU A 303 10.81 15.17 -13.53
N ILE A 304 10.39 15.41 -12.28
CA ILE A 304 10.25 14.35 -11.26
C ILE A 304 9.21 13.32 -11.70
N ASN A 305 8.04 13.76 -12.17
CA ASN A 305 6.97 12.85 -12.58
C ASN A 305 7.36 12.01 -13.79
N ALA A 306 8.11 12.57 -14.75
CA ALA A 306 8.58 11.81 -15.90
C ALA A 306 9.44 10.62 -15.46
N VAL A 307 10.32 10.83 -14.47
CA VAL A 307 11.21 9.81 -13.92
C VAL A 307 10.45 8.77 -13.10
N PHE A 308 9.49 9.20 -12.29
CA PHE A 308 8.71 8.31 -11.43
C PHE A 308 7.64 7.51 -12.18
N SER A 309 7.31 7.87 -13.42
CA SER A 309 6.32 7.15 -14.23
C SER A 309 6.81 5.75 -14.66
N GLU A 310 5.88 4.82 -14.97
CA GLU A 310 6.19 3.44 -15.38
C GLU A 310 7.15 3.35 -16.60
N ASN A 311 7.23 4.42 -17.41
CA ASN A 311 8.13 4.55 -18.57
C ASN A 311 9.26 5.56 -18.35
N GLY A 312 9.56 5.89 -17.09
CA GLY A 312 10.57 6.86 -16.69
C GLY A 312 11.99 6.31 -16.82
N ASP A 313 12.83 6.57 -15.82
CA ASP A 313 14.20 6.07 -15.83
C ASP A 313 14.21 4.52 -15.95
N PRO A 314 14.89 3.94 -16.96
CA PRO A 314 14.93 2.49 -17.14
C PRO A 314 15.50 1.71 -15.95
N ARG A 315 16.25 2.37 -15.06
CA ARG A 315 16.70 1.79 -13.78
C ARG A 315 15.52 1.46 -12.85
N PHE A 316 14.42 2.19 -12.97
CA PHE A 316 13.31 2.21 -12.02
C PHE A 316 11.94 1.85 -12.62
N GLY A 317 11.82 1.68 -13.94
CA GLY A 317 10.55 1.40 -14.63
C GLY A 317 10.49 0.05 -15.37
N GLY A 318 9.33 -0.25 -15.98
CA GLY A 318 9.13 -1.43 -16.82
C GLY A 318 9.12 -2.78 -16.07
N ASP A 319 10.02 -3.69 -16.44
CA ASP A 319 10.07 -5.07 -15.90
C ASP A 319 10.35 -5.11 -14.39
N THR A 320 11.12 -4.15 -13.89
CA THR A 320 11.46 -4.02 -12.46
C THR A 320 10.23 -3.73 -11.60
N ASP A 321 9.34 -2.84 -12.06
CA ASP A 321 8.07 -2.55 -11.39
C ASP A 321 7.14 -3.76 -11.38
N ALA A 322 7.12 -4.52 -12.49
CA ALA A 322 6.32 -5.73 -12.58
C ALA A 322 6.86 -6.82 -11.63
N GLU A 323 8.18 -6.95 -11.49
CA GLU A 323 8.82 -7.88 -10.55
C GLU A 323 8.54 -7.49 -9.10
N PHE A 324 8.66 -6.20 -8.78
CA PHE A 324 8.29 -5.64 -7.48
C PHE A 324 6.85 -5.96 -7.10
N LYS A 325 5.88 -5.62 -7.96
CA LYS A 325 4.45 -5.87 -7.69
C LYS A 325 4.17 -7.37 -7.51
N ARG A 326 4.81 -8.25 -8.30
CA ARG A 326 4.73 -9.71 -8.13
C ARG A 326 5.29 -10.19 -6.79
N LEU A 327 6.45 -9.68 -6.38
CA LEU A 327 7.10 -10.05 -5.13
C LEU A 327 6.29 -9.57 -3.91
N PHE A 328 5.82 -8.32 -3.93
CA PHE A 328 4.92 -7.78 -2.91
C PHE A 328 3.68 -8.65 -2.74
N SER A 329 2.98 -8.92 -3.84
CA SER A 329 1.77 -9.73 -3.85
C SER A 329 2.05 -11.13 -3.29
N ARG A 330 3.16 -11.76 -3.69
CA ARG A 330 3.57 -13.05 -3.14
C ARG A 330 3.73 -12.98 -1.61
N ILE A 331 4.38 -11.97 -1.07
CA ILE A 331 4.60 -11.80 0.36
C ILE A 331 3.28 -11.61 1.12
N VAL A 332 2.41 -10.72 0.65
CA VAL A 332 1.11 -10.44 1.32
C VAL A 332 0.21 -11.67 1.31
N ASN A 333 0.19 -12.41 0.19
CA ASN A 333 -0.58 -13.66 0.10
C ASN A 333 -0.01 -14.77 0.98
N LEU A 334 1.30 -14.81 1.19
CA LEU A 334 1.96 -15.80 2.04
C LEU A 334 1.86 -15.48 3.54
N ALA A 335 1.71 -14.21 3.92
CA ALA A 335 1.67 -13.78 5.32
C ALA A 335 0.31 -13.96 5.98
N SER A 336 -0.75 -14.15 5.19
CA SER A 336 -2.10 -14.40 5.70
C SER A 336 -2.29 -15.89 5.93
N SER A 337 -2.76 -16.29 7.11
CA SER A 337 -3.26 -17.65 7.31
C SER A 337 -4.43 -17.90 6.35
N PRO A 338 -4.54 -19.07 5.72
CA PRO A 338 -5.72 -19.44 4.95
C PRO A 338 -6.88 -19.77 5.91
N ASP A 339 -7.40 -18.76 6.60
CA ASP A 339 -8.65 -18.83 7.37
C ASP A 339 -9.60 -17.79 6.76
N THR A 340 -10.89 -18.02 6.55
CA THR A 340 -11.83 -19.06 6.99
C THR A 340 -13.00 -19.00 5.99
N LYS A 341 -13.70 -20.12 5.80
CA LYS A 341 -14.84 -20.32 4.89
C LYS A 341 -15.79 -19.13 4.70
#